data_AF-A0A1S4BLM5-F1
#
_entry.id   AF-A0A1S4BLM5-F1
#
_cell.length_a   1.000
_cell.length_b   1.000
_cell.length_c   1.000
_cell.angle_alpha   90.00
_cell.angle_beta   90.00
_cell.angle_gamma   90.00
#
_symmetry.space_group_name_H-M   'P 1'
#
loop_
_entity.id
_entity.type
_entity.pdbx_description
1 polymer ?
#
loop_
_entity_poly.entity_id
_entity_poly.type
_entity_poly.pdbx_seq_one_letter_code
_entity_poly.pdbx_strand_id
1 'polypeptide(L)'
;MDMIPCEHALAIVTKYDMDEYQYCSGYCTKDYMLKTYEVPVYPIPDESQWEISGDVLGDAVKPQKVRVKPGRPKKIRLKGAGEFQGKRCKITCSLCGQQGHNKKSCRNPPKNV
;
A
#
# COMPACT_ATOMS: atom_id res chain seq x y z
N MET A 1 -8.69 21.46 -13.24
CA MET A 1 -8.90 22.55 -12.27
C MET A 1 -10.34 22.41 -11.82
N ASP A 2 -10.51 21.79 -10.66
CA ASP A 2 -11.81 21.40 -10.14
C ASP A 2 -12.51 22.65 -9.60
N MET A 3 -13.42 23.20 -10.40
CA MET A 3 -14.15 24.44 -10.09
C MET A 3 -15.38 24.13 -9.23
N ILE A 4 -15.15 23.50 -8.09
CA ILE A 4 -16.13 23.39 -6.99
C ILE A 4 -15.65 24.36 -5.92
N PRO A 5 -16.50 25.27 -5.40
CA PRO A 5 -16.11 26.17 -4.32
C PRO A 5 -15.61 25.39 -3.11
N CYS A 6 -14.63 25.94 -2.39
CA CYS A 6 -14.20 25.33 -1.13
C CYS A 6 -15.31 25.42 -0.08
N GLU A 7 -15.22 24.61 0.98
CA GLU A 7 -16.18 24.60 2.08
C GLU A 7 -16.40 26.00 2.70
N HIS A 8 -15.35 26.82 2.77
CA HIS A 8 -15.42 28.20 3.27
C HIS A 8 -16.24 29.10 2.36
N ALA A 9 -16.10 28.95 1.04
CA ALA A 9 -16.86 29.72 0.07
C ALA A 9 -18.35 29.31 0.10
N LEU A 10 -18.63 28.00 0.16
CA LEU A 10 -20.00 27.49 0.30
C LEU A 10 -20.66 28.00 1.59
N ALA A 11 -19.96 27.97 2.73
CA ALA A 11 -20.49 28.46 4.00
C ALA A 11 -20.89 29.95 3.94
N ILE A 12 -20.13 30.78 3.21
CA ILE A 12 -20.46 32.18 2.99
C ILE A 12 -21.70 32.32 2.09
N VAL A 13 -21.74 31.59 0.98
CA VAL A 13 -22.87 31.62 0.03
C VAL A 13 -24.18 31.22 0.73
N THR A 14 -24.17 30.12 1.48
CA THR A 14 -25.33 29.66 2.27
C THR A 14 -25.71 30.68 3.36
N LYS A 15 -24.74 31.32 4.01
CA LYS A 15 -25.02 32.36 5.03
C LYS A 15 -25.81 33.54 4.48
N TYR A 16 -25.61 33.89 3.21
CA TYR A 16 -26.29 35.01 2.56
C TYR A 16 -27.51 34.57 1.72
N ASP A 17 -27.95 33.31 1.85
CA ASP A 17 -29.11 32.75 1.11
C ASP A 17 -28.97 32.91 -0.42
N MET A 18 -27.73 32.76 -0.91
CA MET A 18 -27.42 32.81 -2.34
C MET A 18 -27.38 31.40 -2.92
N ASP A 19 -27.68 31.26 -4.21
CA ASP A 19 -27.67 29.98 -4.91
C ASP A 19 -26.24 29.42 -5.07
N GLU A 20 -25.92 28.33 -4.37
CA GLU A 20 -24.60 27.68 -4.42
C GLU A 20 -24.23 27.15 -5.81
N TYR A 21 -25.22 26.80 -6.62
CA TYR A 21 -24.98 26.22 -7.94
C TYR A 21 -24.47 27.24 -8.96
N GLN A 22 -24.77 28.54 -8.78
CA GLN A 22 -24.19 29.61 -9.62
C GLN A 22 -22.67 29.71 -9.49
N TYR A 23 -22.11 29.24 -8.36
CA TYR A 23 -20.68 29.30 -8.06
C TYR A 23 -19.96 28.00 -8.43
N CYS A 24 -20.68 26.95 -8.79
CA CYS A 24 -20.10 25.74 -9.35
C CYS A 24 -19.81 25.94 -10.84
N SER A 25 -18.77 25.29 -11.35
CA SER A 25 -18.57 25.25 -12.80
C SER A 25 -19.72 24.54 -13.50
N GLY A 26 -20.04 25.00 -14.72
CA GLY A 26 -21.00 24.33 -15.60
C GLY A 26 -20.66 22.86 -15.89
N TYR A 27 -19.40 22.45 -15.71
CA TYR A 27 -18.98 21.05 -15.81
C TYR A 27 -19.55 20.15 -14.70
N CYS A 28 -19.97 20.71 -13.58
CA CYS A 28 -20.60 19.98 -12.48
C CYS A 28 -22.12 19.82 -12.64
N THR A 29 -22.67 20.20 -13.80
CA THR A 29 -24.10 20.02 -14.10
C THR A 29 -24.40 18.60 -14.57
N LYS A 30 -25.65 18.16 -14.32
CA LYS A 30 -26.14 16.87 -14.82
C LYS A 30 -26.03 16.75 -16.34
N ASP A 31 -26.34 17.83 -17.06
CA ASP A 31 -26.25 17.87 -18.52
C ASP A 31 -24.83 17.61 -19.00
N TYR A 32 -23.83 18.23 -18.36
CA TYR A 32 -22.44 17.99 -18.73
C TYR A 32 -21.99 16.57 -18.40
N MET A 33 -22.45 16.01 -17.28
CA MET A 33 -22.22 14.60 -16.95
C MET A 33 -22.83 13.67 -18.01
N LEU A 34 -24.07 13.92 -18.47
CA LEU A 34 -24.67 13.12 -19.53
C LEU A 34 -23.90 13.25 -20.85
N LYS A 35 -23.38 14.45 -21.18
CA LYS A 35 -22.55 14.68 -22.36
C LYS A 35 -21.28 13.82 -22.36
N THR A 36 -20.69 13.50 -21.21
CA THR A 36 -19.51 12.59 -21.18
C THR A 36 -19.85 11.17 -21.62
N TYR A 37 -21.13 10.79 -21.57
CA TYR A 37 -21.64 9.49 -22.02
C TYR A 37 -22.43 9.58 -23.33
N GLU A 38 -22.40 10.73 -24.02
CA GLU A 38 -23.11 10.92 -25.30
C GLU A 38 -22.54 10.00 -26.40
N VAL A 39 -21.24 9.72 -26.33
CA VAL A 39 -20.58 8.80 -27.26
C VAL A 39 -20.83 7.35 -26.82
N PRO A 40 -21.47 6.50 -27.66
CA PRO A 40 -21.70 5.12 -27.32
C PRO A 40 -20.38 4.35 -27.22
N VAL A 41 -20.22 3.59 -26.13
CA VAL A 41 -19.15 2.60 -26.00
C VAL A 41 -19.64 1.30 -26.60
N TYR A 42 -19.10 0.95 -27.77
CA TYR A 42 -19.39 -0.32 -28.41
C TYR A 42 -18.74 -1.48 -27.64
N PRO A 43 -19.41 -2.64 -27.54
CA PRO A 43 -18.78 -3.83 -26.97
C PRO A 43 -17.56 -4.22 -27.80
N ILE A 44 -16.54 -4.72 -27.13
CA ILE A 44 -15.38 -5.31 -27.80
C ILE A 44 -15.88 -6.58 -28.52
N PRO A 45 -15.63 -6.73 -29.84
CA PRO A 45 -16.05 -7.92 -30.58
C PRO A 45 -15.28 -9.16 -30.10
N ASP A 46 -15.74 -10.34 -30.50
CA ASP A 46 -15.04 -11.59 -30.18
C ASP A 46 -13.60 -11.56 -30.71
N GLU A 47 -12.67 -12.22 -30.01
CA GLU A 47 -11.25 -12.25 -30.39
C GLU A 47 -11.04 -12.78 -31.82
N SER A 48 -11.92 -13.69 -32.29
CA SER A 48 -11.87 -14.21 -33.67
C SER A 48 -12.15 -13.16 -34.75
N GLN A 49 -12.75 -12.02 -34.38
CA GLN A 49 -13.11 -10.93 -35.28
C GLN A 49 -12.08 -9.78 -35.26
N TRP A 50 -11.01 -9.90 -34.48
CA TRP A 50 -10.01 -8.83 -34.36
C TRP A 50 -9.08 -8.82 -35.56
N GLU A 51 -9.06 -7.71 -36.31
CA GLU A 51 -8.06 -7.45 -37.34
C GLU A 51 -6.80 -6.88 -36.68
N ILE A 52 -5.82 -7.74 -36.41
CA ILE A 52 -4.52 -7.36 -35.85
C ILE A 52 -3.53 -7.14 -36.99
N SER A 53 -3.04 -5.90 -37.17
CA SER A 53 -1.98 -5.60 -38.14
C SER A 53 -0.72 -6.41 -37.85
N GLY A 54 -0.04 -6.87 -38.91
CA GLY A 54 1.19 -7.68 -38.80
C GLY A 54 2.29 -7.01 -37.97
N ASP A 55 2.33 -5.69 -37.95
CA ASP A 55 3.27 -4.90 -37.15
C ASP A 55 3.07 -5.09 -35.62
N VAL A 56 1.84 -5.33 -35.17
CA VAL A 56 1.48 -5.54 -33.75
C VAL A 56 1.66 -6.99 -33.33
N LEU A 57 1.52 -7.94 -34.27
CA LEU A 57 1.59 -9.38 -33.99
C LEU A 57 2.97 -9.81 -33.46
N GLY A 58 4.03 -9.08 -33.82
CA GLY A 58 5.40 -9.31 -33.33
C GLY A 58 5.76 -8.56 -32.05
N ASP A 59 4.94 -7.60 -31.62
CA ASP A 59 5.24 -6.72 -30.49
C ASP A 59 4.83 -7.37 -29.17
N ALA A 60 5.78 -8.05 -28.54
CA ALA A 60 5.61 -8.54 -27.18
C ALA A 60 5.52 -7.36 -26.19
N VAL A 61 4.31 -7.08 -25.69
CA VAL A 61 4.06 -6.10 -24.63
C VAL A 61 4.78 -6.56 -23.36
N LYS A 62 5.91 -5.93 -23.05
CA LYS A 62 6.63 -6.20 -21.80
C LYS A 62 5.88 -5.56 -20.64
N PRO A 63 5.79 -6.23 -19.48
CA PRO A 63 5.27 -5.59 -18.28
C PRO A 63 6.08 -4.31 -17.99
N GLN A 64 5.39 -3.27 -17.54
CA GLN A 64 6.07 -2.06 -17.10
C GLN A 64 7.11 -2.42 -16.04
N LYS A 65 8.31 -1.86 -16.16
CA LYS A 65 9.35 -2.03 -15.14
C LYS A 65 8.93 -1.26 -13.88
N VAL A 66 8.17 -1.92 -13.01
CA VAL A 66 7.80 -1.35 -11.72
C VAL A 66 9.03 -1.36 -10.82
N ARG A 67 9.50 -0.18 -10.40
CA ARG A 67 10.54 -0.08 -9.37
C ARG A 67 9.91 -0.47 -8.03
N VAL A 68 10.33 -1.61 -7.47
CA VAL A 68 9.97 -1.98 -6.11
C VAL A 68 10.50 -0.89 -5.18
N LYS A 69 9.60 -0.19 -4.47
CA LYS A 69 10.01 0.81 -3.48
C LYS A 69 10.80 0.09 -2.39
N PRO A 70 11.91 0.66 -1.88
CA PRO A 70 12.60 0.09 -0.75
C PRO A 70 11.60 -0.09 0.39
N GLY A 71 11.53 -1.32 0.92
CA GLY A 71 10.66 -1.64 2.04
C GLY A 71 10.99 -0.77 3.25
N ARG A 72 10.09 -0.74 4.24
CA ARG A 72 10.31 0.00 5.48
C ARG A 72 11.67 -0.38 6.09
N PRO A 73 12.56 0.59 6.37
CA PRO A 73 13.79 0.31 7.08
C PRO A 73 13.48 -0.43 8.38
N LYS A 74 14.18 -1.55 8.64
CA LYS A 74 14.08 -2.23 9.93
C LYS A 74 14.45 -1.21 11.00
N LYS A 75 13.55 -0.96 11.96
CA LYS A 75 13.87 -0.23 13.20
C LYS A 75 14.80 -1.10 14.05
N ILE A 76 16.06 -1.23 13.65
CA ILE A 76 17.08 -1.75 14.55
C ILE A 76 17.40 -0.59 15.49
N ARG A 77 16.93 -0.68 16.73
CA ARG A 77 17.29 0.28 17.77
C ARG A 77 18.77 0.07 18.10
N LEU A 78 19.61 1.05 17.77
CA LEU A 78 20.98 1.11 18.25
C LEU A 78 20.93 1.34 19.77
N LYS A 79 21.40 0.38 20.56
CA LYS A 79 21.49 0.51 22.02
C LYS A 79 22.65 1.43 22.36
N GLY A 80 22.40 2.45 23.18
CA GLY A 80 23.45 3.37 23.65
C GLY A 80 24.39 2.69 24.65
N ALA A 81 25.60 3.24 24.81
CA ALA A 81 26.68 2.70 25.64
C ALA A 81 26.31 2.48 27.13
N GLY A 82 25.20 3.07 27.61
CA GLY A 82 24.69 2.93 28.98
C GLY A 82 23.64 1.83 29.18
N GLU A 83 23.20 1.13 28.13
CA GLU A 83 22.32 -0.04 28.28
C GLU A 83 23.14 -1.26 28.68
N PHE A 84 23.57 -1.28 29.95
CA PHE A 84 24.25 -2.41 30.57
C PHE A 84 23.44 -3.69 30.32
N GLN A 85 24.09 -4.69 29.72
CA GLN A 85 23.58 -6.04 29.70
C GLN A 85 23.46 -6.48 31.16
N GLY A 86 22.22 -6.57 31.68
CA GLY A 86 21.96 -7.24 32.95
C GLY A 86 22.72 -8.57 32.94
N LYS A 87 23.38 -8.90 34.07
CA LYS A 87 24.22 -10.10 34.24
C LYS A 87 23.64 -11.24 33.40
N ARG A 88 24.33 -11.66 32.33
CA ARG A 88 23.89 -12.81 31.53
C ARG A 88 23.75 -13.96 32.51
N CYS A 89 22.52 -14.33 32.84
CA CYS A 89 22.27 -15.43 33.75
C CYS A 89 22.91 -16.65 33.10
N LYS A 90 23.91 -17.24 33.77
CA LYS A 90 24.61 -18.42 33.24
C LYS A 90 23.57 -19.52 33.09
N ILE A 91 23.19 -19.81 31.85
CA ILE A 91 22.16 -20.80 31.55
C ILE A 91 22.71 -22.16 31.97
N THR A 92 22.14 -22.73 33.03
CA THR A 92 22.50 -24.06 33.53
C THR A 92 21.44 -25.05 33.06
N CYS A 93 21.85 -26.11 32.39
CA CYS A 93 20.94 -27.12 31.88
C CYS A 93 20.30 -27.89 33.05
N SER A 94 18.98 -27.94 33.13
CA SER A 94 18.28 -28.72 34.15
C SER A 94 18.43 -30.24 33.95
N LEU A 95 18.67 -30.70 32.72
CA LEU A 95 18.84 -32.13 32.40
C LEU A 95 20.23 -32.66 32.78
N CYS A 96 21.32 -32.01 32.33
CA CYS A 96 22.69 -32.48 32.55
C CYS A 96 23.49 -31.67 33.57
N GLY A 97 23.01 -30.48 33.95
CA GLY A 97 23.62 -29.63 34.98
C GLY A 97 24.77 -28.75 34.50
N GLN A 98 25.20 -28.89 33.26
CA GLN A 98 26.27 -28.08 32.70
C GLN A 98 25.76 -26.71 32.26
N GLN A 99 26.66 -25.71 32.31
CA GLN A 99 26.37 -24.35 31.87
C GLN A 99 26.57 -24.18 30.36
N GLY A 100 25.89 -23.19 29.77
CA GLY A 100 26.04 -22.80 28.36
C GLY A 100 24.89 -23.24 27.45
N HIS A 101 23.98 -24.09 27.91
CA HIS A 101 22.80 -24.51 27.16
C HIS A 101 21.61 -24.83 28.08
N ASN A 102 20.40 -24.84 27.50
CA ASN A 102 19.17 -25.21 28.21
C ASN A 102 18.78 -26.68 27.90
N LYS A 103 17.82 -27.24 28.65
CA LYS A 103 17.33 -28.62 28.45
C LYS A 103 16.87 -28.93 27.02
N LYS A 104 16.29 -27.94 26.32
CA LYS A 104 15.80 -28.12 24.94
C LYS A 104 16.92 -28.34 23.92
N SER A 105 18.10 -27.78 24.16
CA SER A 105 19.28 -27.93 23.30
C SER A 105 20.31 -28.92 23.87
N CYS A 106 19.95 -29.66 24.92
CA CYS A 106 20.88 -30.56 25.59
C CYS A 106 21.07 -31.84 24.78
N ARG A 107 22.33 -32.22 24.54
CA ARG A 107 22.73 -33.49 23.90
C ARG A 107 23.43 -34.44 24.89
N ASN A 108 23.55 -34.03 26.14
CA ASN A 108 24.18 -34.82 27.19
C ASN A 108 23.13 -35.71 27.89
N PRO A 109 23.52 -36.87 28.44
CA PRO A 109 22.62 -37.68 29.24
C PRO A 109 22.12 -36.93 30.49
N PRO A 110 20.98 -37.35 31.08
CA PRO A 110 20.52 -36.80 32.35
C PRO A 110 21.59 -36.95 33.44
N LYS A 111 21.66 -36.00 34.38
CA LYS A 111 22.57 -36.12 35.52
C LYS A 111 22.24 -37.42 36.24
N ASN A 112 23.25 -38.26 36.44
CA ASN A 112 23.12 -39.43 37.28
C ASN A 112 22.82 -38.93 38.70
N VAL A 113 21.73 -39.41 39.30
CA VAL A 113 21.38 -39.15 40.70
C VAL A 113 22.14 -40.15 41.56
#